data_AF-A0A7W0MYM6-F1
#
_entry.id   AF-A0A7W0MYM6-F1
#
_cell.length_a   1.000
_cell.length_b   1.000
_cell.length_c   1.000
_cell.angle_alpha   90.00
_cell.angle_beta   90.00
_cell.angle_gamma   90.00
#
_symmetry.space_group_name_H-M   'P 1'
#
loop_
_entity.id
_entity.type
_entity.pdbx_description
1 polymer ?
#
loop_
_entity_poly.entity_id
_entity_poly.type
_entity_poly.pdbx_seq_one_letter_code
_entity_poly.pdbx_strand_id
1 'polypeptide(L)' 'MRDAENGEAFLGEVEWSYGFATRLLSGEEEAALTLDGVATGGPLAAGTLVVDVGGGSTELVLGGPAGLRTALSLDVGSVR' A
#
# COMPACT_ATOMS: atom_id res chain seq x y z
N MET A 1 10.71 -2.04 -4.38
CA MET A 1 10.34 -3.41 -4.83
C MET A 1 9.61 -3.37 -6.14
N ARG A 2 8.43 -2.71 -6.23
CA ARG A 2 7.72 -2.52 -7.50
C ARG A 2 8.58 -1.93 -8.62
N ASP A 3 9.34 -0.88 -8.31
CA ASP A 3 10.13 -0.14 -9.29
C ASP A 3 11.57 -0.66 -9.46
N ALA A 4 11.93 -1.76 -8.78
CA ALA A 4 13.30 -2.27 -8.79
C ALA A 4 13.50 -3.22 -9.98
N GLU A 5 14.55 -2.97 -10.79
CA GLU A 5 14.89 -3.82 -11.94
C GLU A 5 15.11 -5.30 -11.56
N ASN A 6 15.62 -5.56 -10.34
CA ASN A 6 15.88 -6.89 -9.81
C ASN A 6 14.86 -7.33 -8.75
N GLY A 7 13.67 -6.70 -8.70
CA GLY A 7 12.66 -6.96 -7.67
C GLY A 7 12.23 -8.43 -7.60
N GLU A 8 11.94 -9.06 -8.74
CA GLU A 8 11.54 -10.48 -8.79
C GLU A 8 12.62 -11.42 -8.29
N ALA A 9 13.89 -11.17 -8.67
CA ALA A 9 15.01 -11.98 -8.21
C ALA A 9 15.15 -11.91 -6.68
N PHE A 10 15.01 -10.72 -6.09
CA PHE A 10 15.02 -10.57 -4.63
C PHE A 10 13.86 -11.33 -3.97
N LEU A 11 12.65 -11.23 -4.52
CA LEU A 11 11.50 -11.95 -3.98
C LEU A 11 11.73 -13.46 -4.02
N GLY A 12 12.25 -14.01 -5.13
CA GLY A 12 12.61 -15.42 -5.23
C GLY A 12 13.64 -15.89 -4.19
N GLU A 13 14.65 -15.06 -3.90
CA GLU A 13 15.64 -15.34 -2.84
C GLU A 13 15.00 -15.37 -1.44
N VAL A 14 14.02 -14.50 -1.16
CA VAL A 14 13.26 -14.52 0.09
C VAL A 14 12.46 -15.82 0.21
N GLU A 15 11.77 -16.23 -0.84
CA GLU A 15 11.00 -17.48 -0.82
C GLU A 15 11.90 -18.70 -0.60
N TRP A 16 13.04 -18.76 -1.28
CA TRP A 16 14.01 -19.84 -1.12
C TRP A 16 14.61 -19.89 0.29
N SER A 17 14.96 -18.73 0.85
CA SER A 17 15.64 -18.63 2.14
C SER A 17 14.72 -18.87 3.32
N TYR A 18 13.45 -18.47 3.23
CA TYR A 18 12.53 -18.44 4.37
C TYR A 18 11.27 -19.31 4.21
N GLY A 19 11.05 -19.89 3.03
CA GLY A 19 10.01 -20.90 2.81
C GLY A 19 8.58 -20.36 2.76
N PHE A 20 8.39 -19.06 2.59
CA PHE A 20 7.07 -18.45 2.37
C PHE A 20 7.04 -17.65 1.08
N ALA A 21 5.91 -17.72 0.37
CA ALA A 21 5.70 -16.95 -0.84
C ALA A 21 5.46 -15.48 -0.52
N THR A 22 6.05 -14.58 -1.31
CA THR A 22 5.85 -13.15 -1.20
C THR A 22 4.85 -12.67 -2.24
N ARG A 23 3.98 -11.74 -1.87
CA ARG A 23 3.03 -11.13 -2.80
C ARG A 23 3.33 -9.65 -2.95
N LEU A 24 3.73 -9.24 -4.14
CA LEU A 24 3.91 -7.83 -4.46
C LEU A 24 2.54 -7.18 -4.65
N LEU A 25 2.28 -6.10 -3.92
CA LEU A 25 1.04 -5.32 -4.02
C LEU A 25 1.20 -4.23 -5.07
N SER A 26 0.19 -4.02 -5.89
CA SER A 26 0.00 -2.76 -6.61
C SER A 26 -0.22 -1.59 -5.64
N GLY A 27 -0.02 -0.35 -6.10
CA GLY A 27 -0.29 0.85 -5.27
C GLY A 27 -1.76 0.95 -4.84
N GLU A 28 -2.69 0.52 -5.70
CA GLU A 28 -4.12 0.49 -5.38
C GLU A 28 -4.46 -0.54 -4.30
N GLU A 29 -3.86 -1.73 -4.35
CA GLU A 29 -4.04 -2.75 -3.30
C GLU A 29 -3.46 -2.31 -1.97
N GLU A 30 -2.28 -1.67 -1.98
CA GLU A 30 -1.66 -1.09 -0.79
C GLU A 30 -2.57 -0.01 -0.18
N ALA A 31 -3.06 0.92 -1.01
CA ALA A 31 -4.01 1.95 -0.58
C ALA A 31 -5.29 1.38 0.06
N ALA A 32 -5.87 0.33 -0.55
CA ALA A 32 -7.06 -0.32 0.00
C ALA A 32 -6.77 -0.97 1.37
N LEU A 33 -5.66 -1.70 1.49
CA LEU A 33 -5.25 -2.33 2.74
C LEU A 33 -4.89 -1.30 3.82
N THR A 34 -4.30 -0.16 3.46
CA THR A 34 -4.04 0.94 4.38
C THR A 34 -5.35 1.50 4.94
N LEU A 35 -6.38 1.71 4.12
CA LEU A 35 -7.69 2.15 4.58
C LEU A 35 -8.34 1.15 5.55
N ASP A 36 -8.29 -0.14 5.21
CA ASP A 36 -8.80 -1.22 6.06
C ASP A 36 -8.06 -1.23 7.42
N GLY A 37 -6.74 -1.04 7.40
CA GLY A 37 -5.91 -0.89 8.58
C GLY A 37 -6.34 0.28 9.47
N VAL A 38 -6.58 1.47 8.90
CA VAL A 38 -7.07 2.64 9.66
C VAL A 38 -8.47 2.38 10.24
N ALA A 39 -9.35 1.71 9.51
CA ALA A 39 -10.70 1.38 9.96
C ALA A 39 -10.73 0.42 11.16
N THR A 40 -9.64 -0.31 11.45
CA THR A 40 -9.53 -1.11 12.68
C THR A 40 -9.57 -0.27 13.96
N GLY A 41 -9.21 1.02 13.88
CA GLY A 41 -9.30 1.97 14.99
C GLY A 41 -10.73 2.47 15.27
N GLY A 42 -11.69 2.14 14.41
CA GLY A 42 -13.08 2.54 14.53
C GLY A 42 -13.69 2.99 13.20
N PRO A 43 -15.02 3.24 13.16
CA PRO A 43 -15.70 3.63 11.94
C PRO A 43 -15.13 4.93 11.36
N LEU A 44 -14.81 4.91 10.06
CA LEU A 44 -14.37 6.10 9.34
C LEU A 44 -15.56 7.03 9.07
N ALA A 45 -15.35 8.34 9.23
CA ALA A 45 -16.33 9.33 8.83
C ALA A 45 -16.41 9.41 7.29
N ALA A 46 -17.57 9.80 6.76
CA ALA A 46 -17.72 9.98 5.32
C ALA A 46 -16.77 11.09 4.82
N GLY A 47 -15.94 10.78 3.83
CA GLY A 47 -14.99 11.74 3.28
C GLY A 47 -13.66 11.80 4.04
N THR A 48 -13.37 10.83 4.91
CA THR A 48 -12.02 10.68 5.48
C THR A 48 -11.00 10.46 4.36
N LEU A 49 -10.00 11.32 4.30
CA LEU A 49 -8.81 11.16 3.47
C LEU A 49 -7.69 10.59 4.33
N VAL A 50 -7.24 9.39 4.01
CA VAL A 50 -6.00 8.81 4.54
C VAL A 50 -4.87 9.19 3.59
N VAL A 51 -3.75 9.61 4.18
CA VAL A 51 -2.52 9.94 3.46
C VAL A 51 -1.42 9.07 4.04
N ASP A 52 -0.88 8.18 3.22
CA ASP A 52 0.23 7.31 3.59
C ASP A 52 1.49 7.80 2.85
N VAL A 53 2.54 8.14 3.61
CA VAL A 53 3.77 8.71 3.05
C VAL A 53 4.88 7.68 3.21
N GLY A 54 5.17 6.97 2.12
CA GLY A 54 6.21 5.97 2.07
C GLY A 54 7.60 6.51 1.71
N GLY A 55 8.52 5.58 1.47
CA GLY A 55 9.86 5.87 0.98
C GLY A 55 9.89 6.21 -0.52
N GLY A 56 9.13 5.48 -1.33
CA GLY A 56 9.10 5.60 -2.79
C GLY A 56 7.81 6.17 -3.38
N SER A 57 6.69 6.09 -2.65
CA SER A 57 5.38 6.56 -3.09
C SER A 57 4.58 7.16 -1.93
N THR A 58 3.50 7.85 -2.28
CA THR A 58 2.51 8.41 -1.35
C THR A 58 1.13 8.04 -1.85
N GLU A 59 0.33 7.41 -0.99
CA GLU A 59 -1.02 6.96 -1.29
C GLU A 59 -2.05 7.94 -0.70
N LEU A 60 -2.99 8.38 -1.53
CA LEU A 60 -4.11 9.22 -1.14
C LEU A 60 -5.40 8.41 -1.25
N VAL A 61 -6.04 8.13 -0.11
CA VAL A 61 -7.15 7.19 -0.03
C VAL A 61 -8.37 7.85 0.57
N LEU A 62 -9.41 8.05 -0.24
CA LEU A 62 -10.67 8.63 0.20
C LEU A 62 -11.65 7.51 0.55
N GLY A 63 -12.17 7.54 1.77
CA GLY A 63 -13.08 6.52 2.29
C GLY A 63 -14.17 7.06 3.20
N GLY A 64 -14.86 6.13 3.86
CA GLY A 64 -15.87 6.40 4.87
C GLY A 64 -16.52 5.13 5.40
N PRO A 65 -17.74 5.19 5.97
CA PRO A 65 -18.39 4.04 6.58
C PRO A 65 -18.62 2.86 5.62
N ALA A 66 -18.73 3.15 4.32
CA ALA A 66 -18.91 2.16 3.25
C ALA A 66 -17.58 1.60 2.71
N GLY A 67 -16.44 1.96 3.32
CA GLY A 67 -15.10 1.58 2.87
C GLY A 67 -14.51 2.54 1.84
N LEU A 68 -13.68 1.99 0.96
CA LEU A 68 -12.94 2.72 -0.07
C LEU A 68 -13.88 3.39 -1.09
N ARG A 69 -13.63 4.67 -1.38
CA ARG A 69 -14.29 5.39 -2.48
C ARG A 69 -13.38 5.61 -3.68
N THR A 70 -12.15 6.05 -3.43
CA THR A 70 -11.13 6.20 -4.48
C THR A 70 -9.74 6.18 -3.84
N ALA A 71 -8.75 5.75 -4.60
CA ALA A 71 -7.35 5.76 -4.22
C ALA A 71 -6.50 6.34 -5.35
N LEU A 72 -5.40 6.98 -5.00
CA LEU A 72 -4.38 7.44 -5.92
C LEU A 72 -3.01 7.12 -5.33
N SER A 73 -2.13 6.53 -6.13
CA SER A 73 -0.72 6.34 -5.81
C SER A 73 0.09 7.39 -6.56
N LEU A 74 0.93 8.12 -5.84
CA LEU A 74 1.84 9.13 -6.39
C LEU A 74 3.29 8.64 -6.25
N ASP A 75 4.10 8.80 -7.29
CA ASP A 75 5.54 8.51 -7.27
C ASP A 75 6.34 9.59 -6.53
N VAL A 76 5.94 9.89 -5.30
CA VAL A 76 6.57 10.86 -4.40
C VAL A 76 6.73 10.20 -3.05
N GLY A 77 7.95 10.14 -2.53
CA GLY A 77 8.25 9.56 -1.24
C GLY A 77 9.44 10.25 -0.59
N SER A 78 9.75 9.86 0.64
CA SER A 78 10.82 10.50 1.43
C SER A 78 12.24 10.16 0.98
N VAL A 79 12.44 9.10 0.20
CA VAL A 79 13.76 8.54 -0.17
C VAL A 79 14.01 8.56 -1.68
N ARG A 80 12.94 8.58 -2.48
CA ARG A 80 13.00 8.50 -3.94
C ARG A 80 13.93 9.54 -4.56
#